data_AF-A0A3N8AGA8-F1
#
_entry.id   AF-A0A3N8AGA8-F1
#
_cell.length_a   1.000
_cell.length_b   1.000
_cell.length_c   1.000
_cell.angle_alpha   90.00
_cell.angle_beta   90.00
_cell.angle_gamma   90.00
#
_symmetry.space_group_name_H-M   'P 1'
#
loop_
_entity.id
_entity.type
_entity.pdbx_description
1 polymer ?
#
loop_
_entity_poly.entity_id
_entity_poly.type
_entity_poly.pdbx_seq_one_letter_code
_entity_poly.pdbx_strand_id
1 'polypeptide(L)' 'MSRILIDLSNGQLDELAAIVETEQRSRAAIIRDAIDAYIAQHKRAHADHVFGLWKDRAVDGLTYQEALRSEW' A
#
# COMPACT_ATOMS: atom_id res chain seq x y z
N MET A 1 18.55 -0.82 -9.41
CA MET A 1 18.56 -0.59 -7.94
C MET A 1 18.78 0.89 -7.70
N SER A 2 17.87 1.54 -6.95
CA SER A 2 18.01 2.93 -6.52
C SER A 2 18.64 2.99 -5.14
N ARG A 3 19.45 4.02 -4.85
CA ARG A 3 20.04 4.26 -3.52
C ARG A 3 19.25 5.36 -2.81
N ILE A 4 18.99 5.16 -1.53
CA ILE A 4 18.28 6.12 -0.68
C ILE A 4 19.18 6.38 0.53
N LEU A 5 19.37 7.65 0.87
CA LEU A 5 20.01 8.07 2.12
C LEU A 5 18.93 8.24 3.18
N ILE A 6 19.14 7.66 4.36
CA ILE A 6 18.20 7.69 5.47
C ILE A 6 19.00 8.04 6.72
N ASP A 7 18.54 9.05 7.45
CA ASP A 7 19.08 9.37 8.76
C ASP A 7 18.41 8.51 9.82
N LEU A 8 19.23 7.82 10.60
CA LEU A 8 18.81 7.01 11.73
C LEU A 8 19.42 7.58 13.00
N SER A 9 18.65 7.62 14.07
CA SER A 9 19.22 7.90 15.39
C SER A 9 20.17 6.77 15.82
N ASN A 10 21.11 7.08 16.70
CA ASN A 10 22.06 6.08 17.21
C ASN A 10 21.34 4.88 17.85
N GLY A 11 20.25 5.11 18.59
CA GLY A 11 19.47 4.03 19.19
C GLY A 11 18.83 3.10 18.15
N GLN A 12 18.30 3.66 17.06
CA GLN A 12 17.74 2.85 15.96
C GLN A 12 18.82 2.03 15.24
N LEU A 13 20.04 2.56 15.11
CA LEU A 13 21.16 1.81 14.55
C LEU A 13 21.57 0.63 15.44
N ASP A 14 21.60 0.83 16.75
CA ASP A 14 21.95 -0.21 17.72
C ASP A 14 20.89 -1.33 17.75
N GLU A 15 19.60 -0.97 17.76
CA GLU A 15 18.51 -1.94 17.68
C GLU A 15 18.55 -2.72 16.36
N LEU A 16 18.78 -2.04 15.23
CA LEU A 16 18.92 -2.71 13.94
C LEU A 16 20.12 -3.65 13.92
N ALA A 17 21.23 -3.29 14.56
CA ALA A 17 22.40 -4.17 14.69
C ALA A 17 22.07 -5.43 15.51
N ALA A 18 21.31 -5.30 16.61
CA ALA A 18 20.90 -6.46 17.40
C ALA A 18 20.02 -7.44 16.59
N ILE A 19 19.13 -6.93 15.75
CA ILE A 19 18.29 -7.77 14.86
C ILE A 19 19.14 -8.49 13.83
N VAL A 20 20.11 -7.79 13.22
CA VAL A 20 21.06 -8.37 12.24
C VAL A 20 21.84 -9.54 12.83
N GLU A 21 22.35 -9.38 14.04
CA GLU A 21 23.08 -10.44 14.75
C GLU A 21 22.18 -11.63 15.08
N THR A 22 20.95 -11.35 15.51
CA THR A 22 19.99 -12.40 15.90
C THR A 22 19.51 -13.21 14.69
N GLU A 23 19.21 -12.54 13.57
CA GLU A 23 18.73 -13.21 12.35
C GLU A 23 19.86 -13.74 11.47
N GLN A 24 21.12 -13.30 11.70
CA GLN A 24 22.27 -13.57 10.84
C GLN A 24 22.05 -13.16 9.36
N ARG A 25 21.32 -12.06 9.15
CA ARG A 25 20.95 -11.55 7.82
C ARG A 25 21.58 -10.19 7.58
N SER A 26 21.94 -9.90 6.33
CA SER A 26 22.47 -8.57 5.99
C SER A 26 21.48 -7.46 6.35
N ARG A 27 21.99 -6.33 6.87
CA ARG A 27 21.21 -5.10 7.14
C ARG A 27 20.28 -4.74 5.98
N ALA A 28 20.79 -4.79 4.75
CA ALA A 28 20.03 -4.45 3.56
C ALA A 28 18.86 -5.41 3.28
N ALA A 29 18.96 -6.69 3.66
CA ALA A 29 17.87 -7.64 3.53
C ALA A 29 16.76 -7.33 4.53
N ILE A 30 17.10 -7.11 5.80
CA ILE A 30 16.14 -6.75 6.85
C ILE A 30 15.40 -5.45 6.50
N ILE A 31 16.12 -4.42 6.04
CA ILE A 31 15.50 -3.15 5.63
C ILE A 31 14.55 -3.33 4.44
N ARG A 32 14.91 -4.17 3.45
CA ARG A 32 14.01 -4.45 2.32
C ARG A 32 12.73 -5.14 2.78
N ASP A 33 12.84 -6.18 3.60
CA ASP A 33 11.68 -6.88 4.14
C ASP A 33 10.79 -5.95 4.97
N ALA A 34 11.39 -5.07 5.76
CA ALA A 34 10.66 -4.08 6.55
C ALA A 34 9.90 -3.08 5.65
N ILE A 35 10.52 -2.62 4.56
CA ILE A 35 9.87 -1.76 3.56
C ILE A 35 8.71 -2.51 2.88
N ASP A 36 8.93 -3.76 2.46
CA ASP A 36 7.89 -4.57 1.81
C ASP A 36 6.70 -4.81 2.74
N ALA A 37 6.95 -5.13 4.01
CA ALA A 37 5.92 -5.28 5.03
C ALA A 37 5.17 -3.97 5.30
N TYR A 38 5.89 -2.84 5.39
CA TYR A 38 5.28 -1.52 5.58
C TYR A 38 4.40 -1.14 4.38
N ILE A 39 4.88 -1.36 3.16
CA ILE A 39 4.11 -1.15 1.92
C ILE A 39 2.85 -2.03 1.95
N ALA A 40 2.98 -3.32 2.26
CA ALA A 40 1.84 -4.23 2.31
C ALA A 40 0.78 -3.79 3.32
N GLN A 41 1.20 -3.33 4.50
CA GLN A 41 0.31 -2.81 5.54
C GLN A 41 -0.42 -1.52 5.10
N HIS A 42 0.27 -0.65 4.34
CA HIS A 42 -0.26 0.66 3.93
C HIS A 42 -0.89 0.66 2.54
N LYS A 43 -0.79 -0.46 1.82
CA LYS A 43 -1.58 -0.74 0.63
C LYS A 43 -3.02 -0.95 1.07
N ARG A 44 -3.71 0.17 1.37
CA ARG A 44 -5.18 0.22 1.42
C ARG A 44 -5.71 -0.59 0.26
N ALA A 45 -6.80 -1.33 0.46
CA ALA A 45 -7.47 -2.18 -0.53
C ALA A 45 -7.99 -1.37 -1.74
N HIS A 46 -7.08 -0.75 -2.49
CA HIS A 46 -7.34 0.35 -3.43
C HIS A 46 -7.77 -0.12 -4.81
N ALA A 47 -8.18 -1.38 -4.98
CA ALA A 47 -8.75 -1.82 -6.24
C ALA A 47 -9.84 -2.90 -6.08
N ASP A 48 -9.73 -3.78 -5.08
CA ASP A 48 -10.64 -4.93 -5.03
C ASP A 48 -12.06 -4.57 -4.55
N HIS A 49 -12.25 -3.44 -3.87
CA HIS A 49 -13.58 -2.93 -3.47
C HIS A 49 -14.18 -1.91 -4.44
N VAL A 50 -13.49 -1.53 -5.51
CA VAL A 50 -14.04 -0.59 -6.49
C VAL A 50 -15.01 -1.31 -7.46
N PHE A 51 -14.85 -2.62 -7.65
CA PHE A 51 -15.78 -3.51 -8.39
C PHE A 51 -17.03 -3.89 -7.58
N GLY A 52 -17.60 -2.95 -6.83
CA GLY A 52 -18.77 -3.21 -5.98
C GLY A 52 -19.52 -1.96 -5.53
N LEU A 53 -18.92 -0.77 -5.62
CA LEU A 53 -19.58 0.49 -5.25
C LEU A 53 -20.86 0.79 -6.05
N TRP A 54 -21.03 0.16 -7.22
CA TRP A 54 -22.26 0.28 -8.03
C TRP A 54 -23.25 -0.87 -7.80
N LYS A 55 -22.85 -1.95 -7.11
CA LYS A 55 -23.72 -3.11 -6.85
C LYS A 55 -24.98 -2.72 -6.06
N ASP A 56 -24.84 -1.80 -5.11
CA ASP A 56 -25.94 -1.39 -4.25
C ASP A 56 -26.74 -0.20 -4.83
N ARG A 57 -26.30 0.35 -5.96
CA ARG A 57 -27.10 1.30 -6.75
C ARG A 57 -27.91 0.50 -7.76
N ALA A 58 -29.10 0.10 -7.39
CA ALA A 58 -30.09 -0.52 -8.28
C ALA A 58 -30.70 0.52 -9.25
N VAL A 59 -29.85 1.22 -9.99
CA VAL A 59 -30.29 2.14 -11.05
C VAL A 59 -30.06 1.40 -12.36
N ASP A 60 -31.13 1.15 -13.11
CA ASP A 60 -31.02 0.63 -14.46
C ASP A 60 -30.18 1.58 -15.31
N GLY A 61 -29.10 1.05 -15.88
CA GLY A 61 -28.14 1.82 -16.66
C GLY A 61 -28.77 2.47 -17.88
N LEU A 62 -29.84 1.88 -18.44
CA LEU A 62 -30.56 2.43 -19.58
C LEU A 62 -31.41 3.65 -19.15
N THR A 63 -32.16 3.52 -18.05
CA THR A 63 -32.97 4.62 -17.50
C THR A 63 -32.10 5.80 -17.08
N TYR A 64 -30.92 5.54 -16.51
CA TYR A 64 -29.97 6.60 -16.14
C TYR A 64 -29.44 7.35 -17.37
N GLN A 65 -29.14 6.64 -18.46
CA GLN A 65 -28.69 7.25 -19.70
C GLN A 65 -29.79 8.07 -20.40
N GLU A 66 -31.03 7.57 -20.37
CA GLU A 66 -32.19 8.28 -20.92
C GLU A 66 -32.50 9.56 -20.14
N ALA A 67 -32.43 9.52 -18.81
CA ALA A 67 -32.59 10.70 -17.97
C ALA A 67 -31.52 11.77 -18.29
N LEU A 68 -30.25 11.37 -18.38
CA LEU A 68 -29.15 12.29 -18.68
C LEU A 68 -29.26 12.92 -20.09
N ARG A 69 -29.80 12.17 -21.06
CA ARG A 69 -30.04 12.66 -22.44
C ARG A 69 -31.28 13.54 -22.56
N SER A 70 -32.22 13.47 -21.63
CA SER A 70 -33.41 14.32 -21.60
C SER A 70 -33.13 15.75 -21.11
N GLU A 71 -31.93 16.00 -20.57
CA GLU A 71 -31.47 17.31 -20.10
C GLU A 71 -30.71 18.12 -21.17
N TRP A 72 -30.56 17.59 -22.39
CA TRP A 72 -29.90 18.23 -23.54
C TRP A 72 -30.87 18.33 -24.72
#